data_AF-A0A8S9WBK7-F1
#
_entry.id   AF-A0A8S9WBK7-F1
#
_cell.length_a   1.000
_cell.length_b   1.000
_cell.length_c   1.000
_cell.angle_alpha   90.00
_cell.angle_beta   90.00
_cell.angle_gamma   90.00
#
_symmetry.space_group_name_H-M   'P 1'
#
loop_
_entity.id
_entity.type
_entity.pdbx_description
1 polymer ?
#
loop_
_entity_poly.entity_id
_entity_poly.type
_entity_poly.pdbx_seq_one_letter_code
_entity_poly.pdbx_strand_id
1 'polypeptide(L)'
;MYQKNYTVNQVSNETGVTKGLVSRYLRYAYGAGLLTKAGQSYQPKDCANTRAIKLLLNLNKINIESLDTDWTTGIGVFGSWAQGTNTNESDLDVWIKVDAYPAENQMARLQRDISTMAGAEVNMLVLTPEKMKSIKKSDQPFHNSLIRTSIVLKGGSIE
;
A
#
# COMPACT_ATOMS: atom_id res chain seq x y z
N MET A 1 -12.91 -3.27 2.69
CA MET A 1 -11.59 -3.65 3.25
C MET A 1 -10.78 -2.47 3.79
N TYR A 2 -10.88 -1.27 3.20
CA TYR A 2 -10.13 -0.08 3.65
C TYR A 2 -10.86 0.73 4.72
N GLN A 3 -12.19 0.80 4.66
CA GLN A 3 -13.02 1.40 5.69
C GLN A 3 -13.18 0.45 6.90
N LYS A 4 -13.28 1.02 8.10
CA LYS A 4 -13.51 0.29 9.36
C LYS A 4 -14.86 -0.45 9.36
N ASN A 5 -15.88 0.16 8.79
CA ASN A 5 -17.26 -0.31 8.82
C ASN A 5 -18.03 0.23 7.62
N TYR A 6 -18.83 -0.63 6.98
CA TYR A 6 -19.60 -0.28 5.78
C TYR A 6 -20.84 -1.15 5.60
N THR A 7 -21.85 -0.58 4.96
CA THR A 7 -23.11 -1.25 4.61
C THR A 7 -23.17 -1.60 3.12
N VAL A 8 -24.10 -2.48 2.75
CA VAL A 8 -24.38 -2.79 1.33
C VAL A 8 -24.72 -1.52 0.54
N ASN A 9 -25.47 -0.59 1.13
CA ASN A 9 -25.85 0.66 0.47
C ASN A 9 -24.64 1.55 0.21
N GLN A 10 -23.75 1.72 1.18
CA GLN A 10 -22.54 2.54 1.02
C GLN A 10 -21.65 1.99 -0.10
N VAL A 11 -21.34 0.69 -0.06
CA VAL A 11 -20.51 0.05 -1.09
C VAL A 11 -21.17 0.14 -2.48
N SER A 12 -22.50 -0.04 -2.57
CA SER A 12 -23.23 0.11 -3.83
C SER A 12 -23.14 1.53 -4.40
N ASN A 13 -23.29 2.56 -3.55
CA ASN A 13 -23.19 3.94 -3.96
C ASN A 13 -21.76 4.33 -4.39
N GLU A 14 -20.74 3.89 -3.64
CA GLU A 14 -19.33 4.22 -3.93
C GLU A 14 -18.81 3.54 -5.19
N THR A 15 -19.27 2.31 -5.48
CA THR A 15 -18.73 1.49 -6.59
C THR A 15 -19.62 1.52 -7.85
N GLY A 16 -20.85 2.02 -7.75
CA GLY A 16 -21.86 1.91 -8.81
C GLY A 16 -22.39 0.49 -9.02
N VAL A 17 -21.95 -0.49 -8.22
CA VAL A 17 -22.39 -1.88 -8.32
C VAL A 17 -23.76 -2.07 -7.68
N THR A 18 -24.61 -2.92 -8.25
CA THR A 18 -25.95 -3.18 -7.71
C THR A 18 -25.92 -3.77 -6.29
N LYS A 19 -26.88 -3.36 -5.44
CA LYS A 19 -27.00 -3.86 -4.06
C LYS A 19 -27.07 -5.38 -3.97
N GLY A 20 -27.72 -6.04 -4.94
CA GLY A 20 -27.80 -7.49 -5.02
C GLY A 20 -26.41 -8.15 -5.18
N LEU A 21 -25.58 -7.62 -6.08
CA LEU A 21 -24.23 -8.13 -6.31
C LEU A 21 -23.31 -7.83 -5.11
N VAL A 22 -23.37 -6.61 -4.58
CA VAL A 22 -22.64 -6.23 -3.36
C VAL A 22 -23.00 -7.17 -2.21
N SER A 23 -24.29 -7.39 -1.95
CA SER A 23 -24.76 -8.30 -0.90
C SER A 23 -24.26 -9.73 -1.09
N ARG A 24 -24.20 -10.23 -2.33
CA ARG A 24 -23.65 -11.56 -2.65
C ARG A 24 -22.18 -11.65 -2.29
N TYR A 25 -21.34 -10.70 -2.73
CA TYR A 25 -19.90 -10.74 -2.46
C TYR A 25 -19.55 -10.47 -0.99
N LEU A 26 -20.26 -9.57 -0.31
CA LEU A 26 -20.05 -9.35 1.12
C LEU A 26 -20.41 -10.58 1.96
N ARG A 27 -21.48 -11.30 1.60
CA ARG A 27 -21.80 -12.59 2.23
C ARG A 27 -20.72 -13.64 1.98
N TYR A 28 -20.16 -13.70 0.76
CA TYR A 28 -19.06 -14.60 0.46
C TYR A 28 -17.83 -14.28 1.30
N ALA A 29 -17.40 -13.02 1.35
CA ALA A 29 -16.25 -12.59 2.15
C ALA A 29 -16.45 -12.81 3.66
N TYR A 30 -17.68 -12.61 4.16
CA TYR A 30 -18.05 -12.96 5.53
C TYR A 30 -17.95 -14.47 5.79
N GLY A 31 -18.51 -15.29 4.89
CA GLY A 31 -18.42 -16.76 4.99
C GLY A 31 -16.99 -17.30 4.91
N ALA A 32 -16.10 -16.60 4.18
CA ALA A 32 -14.68 -16.89 4.12
C ALA A 32 -13.88 -16.38 5.36
N GLY A 33 -14.54 -15.77 6.34
CA GLY A 33 -13.91 -15.28 7.56
C GLY A 33 -13.10 -13.98 7.42
N LEU A 34 -13.26 -13.26 6.30
CA LEU A 34 -12.56 -11.99 6.04
C LEU A 34 -13.28 -10.79 6.68
N LEU A 35 -14.59 -10.93 6.92
CA LEU A 35 -15.42 -9.88 7.49
C LEU A 35 -16.10 -10.39 8.76
N THR A 36 -16.39 -9.48 9.68
CA THR A 36 -17.39 -9.64 10.74
C THR A 36 -18.63 -8.81 10.39
N LYS A 37 -19.75 -9.11 11.03
CA LYS A 37 -21.02 -8.42 10.81
C LYS A 37 -21.63 -7.99 12.14
N ALA A 38 -22.03 -6.72 12.22
CA ALA A 38 -22.75 -6.14 13.34
C ALA A 38 -24.01 -5.42 12.82
N GLY A 39 -25.19 -6.00 13.06
CA GLY A 39 -26.44 -5.52 12.46
C GLY A 39 -26.39 -5.56 10.93
N GLN A 40 -26.52 -4.40 10.29
CA GLN A 40 -26.46 -4.25 8.82
C GLN A 40 -25.06 -3.89 8.29
N SER A 41 -24.09 -3.73 9.17
CA SER A 41 -22.73 -3.29 8.82
C SER A 41 -21.75 -4.45 8.81
N TYR A 42 -20.84 -4.43 7.84
CA TYR A 42 -19.69 -5.32 7.75
C TYR A 42 -18.44 -4.57 8.21
N GLN A 43 -17.50 -5.32 8.81
CA GLN A 43 -16.19 -4.81 9.22
C GLN A 43 -15.12 -5.80 8.76
N PRO A 44 -13.98 -5.34 8.20
CA PRO A 44 -12.86 -6.22 7.93
C PRO A 44 -12.34 -6.83 9.22
N LYS A 45 -12.16 -8.15 9.24
CA LYS A 45 -11.52 -8.84 10.37
C LYS A 45 -10.01 -8.64 10.25
N ASP A 46 -9.36 -8.16 11.32
CA ASP A 46 -7.91 -8.08 11.35
C ASP A 46 -7.31 -9.48 11.57
N CYS A 47 -6.93 -10.15 10.47
CA CYS A 47 -6.30 -11.46 10.48
C CYS A 47 -5.37 -11.63 9.27
N ALA A 48 -4.53 -12.67 9.30
CA ALA A 48 -3.54 -12.92 8.26
C ALA A 48 -4.14 -12.96 6.85
N ASN A 49 -5.29 -13.65 6.67
CA ASN A 49 -5.92 -13.77 5.35
C ASN A 49 -6.44 -12.42 4.83
N THR A 50 -7.06 -11.60 5.68
CA THR A 50 -7.53 -10.27 5.29
C THR A 50 -6.35 -9.37 4.93
N ARG A 51 -5.27 -9.40 5.71
CA ARG A 51 -4.04 -8.62 5.43
C ARG A 51 -3.41 -9.05 4.11
N ALA A 52 -3.28 -10.35 3.85
CA ALA A 52 -2.72 -10.87 2.62
C ALA A 52 -3.55 -10.45 1.38
N ILE A 53 -4.88 -10.57 1.44
CA ILE A 53 -5.76 -10.12 0.35
C ILE A 53 -5.63 -8.61 0.16
N LYS A 54 -5.59 -7.84 1.25
CA LYS A 54 -5.47 -6.39 1.18
C LYS A 54 -4.13 -5.94 0.61
N LEU A 55 -3.05 -6.64 0.95
CA LEU A 55 -1.75 -6.45 0.31
C LEU A 55 -1.83 -6.69 -1.20
N LEU A 56 -2.45 -7.79 -1.65
CA LEU A 56 -2.62 -8.04 -3.09
C LEU A 56 -3.43 -6.93 -3.78
N LEU A 57 -4.51 -6.46 -3.14
CA LEU A 57 -5.30 -5.33 -3.65
C LEU A 57 -4.47 -4.04 -3.71
N ASN A 58 -3.63 -3.78 -2.71
CA ASN A 58 -2.72 -2.63 -2.69
C ASN A 58 -1.73 -2.69 -3.85
N LEU A 59 -1.08 -3.84 -4.05
CA LEU A 59 -0.13 -4.02 -5.16
C LEU A 59 -0.81 -3.90 -6.52
N ASN A 60 -2.05 -4.37 -6.65
CA ASN A 60 -2.81 -4.26 -7.91
C ASN A 60 -3.14 -2.80 -8.29
N LYS A 61 -3.13 -1.86 -7.32
CA LYS A 61 -3.32 -0.44 -7.63
C LYS A 61 -2.11 0.19 -8.32
N ILE A 62 -0.91 -0.34 -8.14
CA ILE A 62 0.33 0.29 -8.61
C ILE A 62 0.82 -0.43 -9.86
N ASN A 63 0.72 0.23 -11.01
CA ASN A 63 1.28 -0.29 -12.26
C ASN A 63 2.74 0.18 -12.42
N ILE A 64 3.67 -0.54 -11.79
CA ILE A 64 5.10 -0.17 -11.76
C ILE A 64 5.73 -0.04 -13.15
N GLU A 65 5.26 -0.83 -14.13
CA GLU A 65 5.77 -0.82 -15.50
C GLU A 65 5.43 0.47 -16.26
N SER A 66 4.42 1.21 -15.80
CA SER A 66 4.06 2.51 -16.37
C SER A 66 4.81 3.70 -15.77
N LEU A 67 5.66 3.46 -14.76
CA LEU A 67 6.40 4.51 -14.06
C LEU A 67 7.81 4.71 -14.63
N ASP A 68 8.19 5.97 -14.81
CA ASP A 68 9.54 6.39 -15.17
C ASP A 68 10.51 6.16 -14.00
N THR A 69 11.16 4.99 -14.03
CA THR A 69 11.95 4.43 -12.92
C THR A 69 13.38 4.07 -13.34
N ASP A 70 13.80 4.44 -14.55
CA ASP A 70 15.10 4.03 -15.13
C ASP A 70 16.30 4.65 -14.40
N TRP A 71 16.07 5.74 -13.67
CA TRP A 71 17.06 6.41 -12.82
C TRP A 71 17.17 5.79 -11.41
N THR A 72 16.34 4.80 -11.10
CA THR A 72 16.32 4.11 -9.80
C THR A 72 17.04 2.77 -9.89
N THR A 73 17.73 2.36 -8.82
CA THR A 73 18.30 1.01 -8.70
C THR A 73 17.34 0.05 -8.01
N GLY A 74 16.30 0.57 -7.36
CA GLY A 74 15.20 -0.20 -6.80
C GLY A 74 14.08 0.70 -6.31
N ILE A 75 12.86 0.17 -6.28
CA ILE A 75 11.68 0.85 -5.75
C ILE A 75 10.79 -0.17 -5.06
N GLY A 76 10.18 0.24 -3.95
CA GLY A 76 9.22 -0.60 -3.25
C GLY A 76 8.39 0.15 -2.25
N VAL A 77 7.50 -0.59 -1.59
CA VAL A 77 6.59 -0.07 -0.57
C VAL A 77 6.96 -0.61 0.79
N PHE A 78 6.65 0.14 1.84
CA PHE A 78 6.80 -0.30 3.22
C PHE A 78 5.61 0.16 4.07
N GLY A 79 5.70 0.01 5.39
CA GLY A 79 4.68 0.51 6.30
C GLY A 79 3.35 -0.27 6.19
N SER A 80 2.24 0.46 6.35
CA SER A 80 0.91 -0.15 6.48
C SER A 80 0.40 -0.79 5.18
N TRP A 81 0.80 -0.26 4.02
CA TRP A 81 0.43 -0.78 2.71
C TRP A 81 1.10 -2.12 2.43
N ALA A 82 2.40 -2.24 2.72
CA ALA A 82 3.16 -3.48 2.57
C ALA A 82 2.72 -4.58 3.55
N GLN A 83 2.14 -4.20 4.69
CA GLN A 83 1.64 -5.13 5.71
C GLN A 83 0.14 -5.45 5.57
N GLY A 84 -0.57 -4.81 4.64
CA GLY A 84 -2.01 -4.98 4.46
C GLY A 84 -2.84 -4.46 5.64
N THR A 85 -2.34 -3.49 6.40
CA THR A 85 -3.03 -2.89 7.56
C THR A 85 -3.58 -1.48 7.27
N ASN A 86 -3.23 -0.89 6.12
CA ASN A 86 -3.62 0.48 5.69
C ASN A 86 -5.13 0.73 5.68
N THR A 87 -5.62 1.87 6.17
CA THR A 87 -7.03 2.28 6.01
C THR A 87 -7.18 3.16 4.76
N ASN A 88 -8.40 3.65 4.51
CA ASN A 88 -8.66 4.69 3.51
C ASN A 88 -8.04 6.05 3.84
N GLU A 89 -7.56 6.24 5.08
CA GLU A 89 -6.89 7.45 5.57
C GLU A 89 -5.37 7.26 5.65
N SER A 90 -4.85 6.09 5.26
CA SER A 90 -3.42 5.81 5.34
C SER A 90 -2.68 6.27 4.09
N ASP A 91 -1.61 7.02 4.32
CA ASP A 91 -0.62 7.34 3.29
C ASP A 91 0.08 6.08 2.78
N LEU A 92 0.60 6.17 1.57
CA LEU A 92 1.42 5.16 0.93
C LEU A 92 2.90 5.51 1.10
N ASP A 93 3.59 4.72 1.91
CA ASP A 93 5.03 4.85 2.12
C ASP A 93 5.81 4.07 1.03
N VAL A 94 6.62 4.79 0.26
CA VAL A 94 7.43 4.28 -0.85
C VAL A 94 8.90 4.53 -0.54
N TRP A 95 9.75 3.54 -0.73
CA TRP A 95 11.20 3.73 -0.73
C TRP A 95 11.73 3.66 -2.16
N ILE A 96 12.77 4.45 -2.43
CA ILE A 96 13.45 4.49 -3.73
C ILE A 96 14.95 4.41 -3.47
N LYS A 97 15.59 3.37 -4.01
CA LYS A 97 17.03 3.15 -3.95
C LYS A 97 17.68 3.80 -5.17
N VAL A 98 18.70 4.61 -4.91
CA VAL A 98 19.43 5.38 -5.92
C VAL A 98 20.90 5.51 -5.51
N ASP A 99 21.78 5.70 -6.48
CA ASP A 99 23.19 5.94 -6.20
C ASP A 99 23.44 7.39 -5.74
N ALA A 100 22.67 8.34 -6.26
CA ALA A 100 22.70 9.75 -5.90
C ALA A 100 21.29 10.34 -5.86
N TYR A 101 21.09 11.48 -5.18
CA TYR A 101 19.79 12.13 -5.13
C TYR A 101 19.32 12.52 -6.55
N PRO A 102 18.10 12.15 -6.93
CA PRO A 102 17.54 12.49 -8.24
C PRO A 102 17.16 13.97 -8.33
N ALA A 103 16.86 14.43 -9.55
CA ALA A 103 16.33 15.77 -9.74
C ALA A 103 14.91 15.89 -9.17
N GLU A 104 14.58 17.07 -8.61
CA GLU A 104 13.31 17.33 -7.93
C GLU A 104 12.09 17.07 -8.83
N ASN A 105 12.20 17.40 -10.12
CA ASN A 105 11.15 17.15 -11.11
C ASN A 105 10.86 15.66 -11.33
N GLN A 106 11.89 14.80 -11.29
CA GLN A 106 11.73 13.34 -11.41
C GLN A 106 10.97 12.79 -10.20
N MET A 107 11.35 13.23 -9.00
CA MET A 107 10.68 12.86 -7.76
C MET A 107 9.23 13.32 -7.73
N ALA A 108 8.98 14.59 -8.05
CA ALA A 108 7.63 15.15 -8.06
C ALA A 108 6.71 14.45 -9.07
N ARG A 109 7.25 14.07 -10.24
CA ARG A 109 6.51 13.30 -11.25
C ARG A 109 6.18 11.89 -10.72
N LEU A 110 7.17 11.17 -10.21
CA LEU A 110 6.99 9.83 -9.68
C LEU A 110 5.97 9.81 -8.52
N GLN A 111 6.06 10.77 -7.59
CA GLN A 111 5.10 10.91 -6.48
C GLN A 111 3.67 11.08 -6.98
N ARG A 112 3.48 11.98 -7.95
CA ARG A 112 2.17 12.28 -8.52
C ARG A 112 1.59 11.06 -9.23
N ASP A 113 2.40 10.37 -10.03
CA ASP A 113 1.97 9.21 -10.81
C ASP A 113 1.56 8.07 -9.86
N ILE A 114 2.36 7.77 -8.84
CA ILE A 114 2.02 6.77 -7.81
C ILE A 114 0.76 7.19 -7.03
N SER A 115 0.67 8.45 -6.61
CA SER A 115 -0.47 8.95 -5.84
C SER A 115 -1.78 8.84 -6.62
N THR A 116 -1.73 9.15 -7.92
CA THR A 116 -2.86 9.02 -8.84
C THR A 116 -3.30 7.56 -8.99
N MET A 117 -2.36 6.63 -9.15
CA MET A 117 -2.65 5.19 -9.24
C MET A 117 -3.21 4.62 -7.94
N ALA A 118 -2.61 4.99 -6.80
CA ALA A 118 -2.97 4.47 -5.49
C ALA A 118 -4.29 5.07 -4.95
N GLY A 119 -4.60 6.30 -5.35
CA GLY A 119 -5.67 7.11 -4.77
C GLY A 119 -5.38 7.48 -3.31
N ALA A 120 -4.12 7.73 -2.97
CA ALA A 120 -3.65 8.08 -1.63
C ALA A 120 -2.48 9.05 -1.69
N GLU A 121 -2.24 9.78 -0.60
CA GLU A 121 -1.03 10.57 -0.43
C GLU A 121 0.20 9.64 -0.40
N VAL A 122 1.31 10.08 -0.98
CA VAL A 122 2.53 9.26 -1.11
C VAL A 122 3.67 9.94 -0.37
N ASN A 123 4.25 9.22 0.59
CA ASN A 123 5.45 9.60 1.31
C ASN A 123 6.65 8.84 0.71
N MET A 124 7.61 9.56 0.13
CA MET A 124 8.78 8.95 -0.48
C MET A 124 10.02 9.05 0.40
N LEU A 125 10.69 7.92 0.60
CA LEU A 125 11.98 7.81 1.26
C LEU A 125 13.07 7.50 0.22
N VAL A 126 13.94 8.48 -0.04
CA VAL A 126 15.12 8.28 -0.91
C VAL A 126 16.24 7.61 -0.11
N LEU A 127 16.73 6.49 -0.62
CA LEU A 127 17.75 5.65 -0.02
C LEU A 127 19.02 5.68 -0.87
N THR A 128 19.91 6.63 -0.56
CA THR A 128 21.30 6.58 -1.02
C THR A 128 22.13 5.66 -0.13
N PRO A 129 23.32 5.20 -0.56
CA PRO A 129 24.23 4.43 0.29
C PRO A 129 24.55 5.11 1.63
N GLU A 130 24.74 6.42 1.63
CA GLU A 130 25.00 7.24 2.82
C GLU A 130 23.77 7.31 3.72
N LYS A 131 22.59 7.54 3.14
CA LYS A 131 21.33 7.60 3.89
C LYS A 131 21.03 6.27 4.57
N MET A 132 21.28 5.14 3.90
CA MET A 132 21.12 3.80 4.47
C MET A 132 22.06 3.59 5.66
N LYS A 133 23.35 3.91 5.51
CA LYS A 133 24.34 3.85 6.60
C LYS A 133 23.95 4.74 7.78
N SER A 134 23.41 5.92 7.51
CA SER A 134 22.92 6.85 8.53
C SER A 134 21.74 6.27 9.29
N ILE A 135 20.69 5.80 8.60
CA ILE A 135 19.50 5.20 9.21
C ILE A 135 19.88 4.01 10.08
N LYS A 136 20.77 3.13 9.59
CA LYS A 136 21.26 1.98 10.38
C LYS A 136 21.90 2.40 11.71
N LYS A 137 22.62 3.52 11.75
CA LYS A 137 23.29 4.01 12.96
C LYS A 137 22.37 4.79 13.88
N SER A 138 21.50 5.64 13.32
CA SER A 138 20.68 6.57 14.11
C SER A 138 19.33 5.99 14.53
N ASP A 139 18.78 5.06 13.76
CA ASP A 139 17.46 4.46 13.99
C ASP A 139 17.42 3.00 13.55
N GLN A 140 18.08 2.15 14.34
CA GLN A 140 18.13 0.71 14.12
C GLN A 140 16.73 0.05 14.10
N PRO A 141 15.76 0.43 14.96
CA PRO A 141 14.40 -0.09 14.87
C PRO A 141 13.73 0.18 13.53
N PHE A 142 13.82 1.42 13.02
CA PHE A 142 13.28 1.76 11.71
C PHE A 142 13.98 1.00 10.59
N HIS A 143 15.31 0.96 10.60
CA HIS A 143 16.12 0.18 9.65
C HIS A 143 15.65 -1.28 9.57
N ASN A 144 15.51 -1.94 10.72
CA ASN A 144 15.10 -3.34 10.80
C ASN A 144 13.66 -3.54 10.33
N SER A 145 12.77 -2.60 10.62
CA SER A 145 11.39 -2.63 10.13
C SER A 145 11.33 -2.49 8.62
N LEU A 146 12.09 -1.54 8.06
CA LEU A 146 12.16 -1.25 6.63
C LEU A 146 12.64 -2.47 5.84
N ILE A 147 13.70 -3.15 6.29
CA ILE A 147 14.19 -4.38 5.64
C ILE A 147 13.19 -5.52 5.75
N ARG A 148 12.61 -5.75 6.94
CA ARG A 148 11.74 -6.91 7.18
C ARG A 148 10.38 -6.82 6.51
N THR A 149 9.83 -5.62 6.39
CA THR A 149 8.42 -5.41 6.01
C THR A 149 8.23 -4.73 4.68
N SER A 150 9.32 -4.41 3.97
CA SER A 150 9.22 -3.83 2.63
C SER A 150 8.88 -4.90 1.59
N ILE A 151 8.26 -4.43 0.51
CA ILE A 151 8.01 -5.22 -0.69
C ILE A 151 8.64 -4.49 -1.87
N VAL A 152 9.50 -5.18 -2.59
CA VAL A 152 10.12 -4.69 -3.82
C VAL A 152 9.07 -4.71 -4.92
N LEU A 153 8.90 -3.58 -5.60
CA LEU A 153 8.06 -3.47 -6.80
C LEU A 153 8.88 -3.66 -8.07
N LYS A 154 10.11 -3.10 -8.13
CA LYS A 154 11.04 -3.24 -9.27
C LYS A 154 12.48 -3.01 -8.82
N GLY A 155 13.43 -3.65 -9.50
CA GLY A 155 14.87 -3.49 -9.24
C GLY A 155 15.37 -4.27 -8.03
N GLY A 156 16.45 -3.77 -7.40
CA GLY A 156 17.10 -4.41 -6.26
C GLY A 156 16.34 -4.25 -4.94
N SER A 157 16.58 -5.16 -4.00
CA SER A 157 16.17 -5.01 -2.61
C SER A 157 16.88 -3.84 -1.93
N ILE A 158 16.37 -3.48 -0.74
CA ILE A 158 16.97 -2.45 0.12
C ILE A 158 18.41 -2.81 0.49
N GLU A 159 18.67 -4.09 0.80
CA GLU A 159 20.01 -4.66 0.91
C GLU A 159 20.56 -5.01 -0.48
#